data_AF-A0A1X1ULP7-F1
#
_entry.id   AF-A0A1X1ULP7-F1
#
_cell.length_a   1.000
_cell.length_b   1.000
_cell.length_c   1.000
_cell.angle_alpha   90.00
_cell.angle_beta   90.00
_cell.angle_gamma   90.00
#
_symmetry.space_group_name_H-M   'P 1'
#
loop_
_entity.id
_entity.type
_entity.pdbx_description
1 polymer ?
#
loop_
_entity_poly.entity_id
_entity_poly.type
_entity_poly.pdbx_seq_one_letter_code
_entity_poly.pdbx_strand_id
1 'polypeptide(L)'
;MMKSARVAGTVTLGAALTIGGIGIGIGMAPPASAGCQATIVPGESYCDKPVGPNGVWERCHQGPSYPVFGGRGVIEDITPPPECYPVDPAQPVPLGQPPNHIDD
;
A
#
# COMPACT_ATOMS: atom_id res chain seq x y z
N MET A 1 38.29 44.10 -16.68
CA MET A 1 37.26 43.15 -16.19
C MET A 1 37.66 41.75 -16.64
N MET A 2 38.36 41.00 -15.79
CA MET A 2 38.77 39.61 -16.04
C MET A 2 38.77 38.92 -14.68
N LYS A 3 37.82 38.00 -14.44
CA LYS A 3 37.76 37.21 -13.20
C LYS A 3 38.37 35.83 -13.45
N SER A 4 39.36 35.54 -12.61
CA SER A 4 40.18 34.32 -12.46
C SER A 4 39.47 33.02 -12.83
N ALA A 5 39.99 32.12 -13.66
CA ALA A 5 41.28 31.44 -13.71
C ALA A 5 41.36 30.16 -12.84
N ARG A 6 41.28 29.02 -13.56
CA ARG A 6 42.00 27.73 -13.37
C ARG A 6 41.57 26.90 -12.14
N VAL A 7 41.65 25.57 -12.10
CA VAL A 7 42.62 24.62 -12.65
C VAL A 7 41.93 23.26 -12.79
N ALA A 8 42.10 22.61 -13.94
CA ALA A 8 41.87 21.18 -14.12
C ALA A 8 42.97 20.39 -13.40
N GLY A 9 42.59 19.37 -12.61
CA GLY A 9 43.52 18.45 -11.95
C GLY A 9 43.02 17.01 -12.03
N THR A 10 43.70 16.22 -12.85
CA THR A 10 43.47 14.80 -13.14
C THR A 10 44.30 13.86 -12.25
N VAL A 11 43.86 12.60 -12.16
CA VAL A 11 44.56 11.33 -11.79
C VAL A 11 44.60 11.06 -10.26
N THR A 12 44.05 9.95 -9.73
CA THR A 12 44.66 8.60 -9.71
C THR A 12 43.68 7.45 -9.46
N LEU A 13 44.02 6.28 -10.03
CA LEU A 13 43.39 4.96 -9.85
C LEU A 13 43.21 4.56 -8.37
N GLY A 14 42.02 4.08 -8.03
CA GLY A 14 41.75 3.26 -6.85
C GLY A 14 40.62 2.28 -7.18
N ALA A 15 40.96 1.01 -7.44
CA ALA A 15 39.98 -0.05 -7.62
C ALA A 15 39.34 -0.40 -6.27
N ALA A 16 38.02 -0.20 -6.14
CA ALA A 16 37.23 -0.81 -5.07
C ALA A 16 35.80 -1.04 -5.56
N LEU A 17 35.35 -2.29 -5.45
CA LEU A 17 34.07 -2.82 -5.88
C LEU A 17 32.89 -1.97 -5.41
N THR A 18 32.11 -1.41 -6.34
CA THR A 18 30.70 -1.08 -6.06
C THR A 18 29.83 -2.13 -6.72
N ILE A 19 29.37 -3.03 -5.86
CA ILE A 19 28.34 -4.05 -6.09
C ILE A 19 27.25 -3.46 -6.98
N GLY A 20 26.93 -4.18 -8.06
CA GLY A 20 25.78 -3.88 -8.91
C GLY A 20 24.57 -3.63 -8.03
N GLY A 21 24.08 -2.39 -8.06
CA GLY A 21 22.83 -2.01 -7.43
C GLY A 21 21.70 -2.75 -8.11
N ILE A 22 21.43 -3.97 -7.63
CA ILE A 22 20.13 -4.57 -7.75
C ILE A 22 19.23 -3.61 -7.00
N GLY A 23 18.56 -2.73 -7.74
CA GLY A 23 17.45 -1.95 -7.24
C GLY A 23 16.40 -2.94 -6.79
N ILE A 24 16.50 -3.37 -5.54
CA ILE A 24 15.37 -3.93 -4.81
C ILE A 24 14.46 -2.73 -4.64
N GLY A 25 13.57 -2.54 -5.62
CA GLY A 25 12.33 -1.83 -5.41
C GLY A 25 11.57 -2.60 -4.35
N ILE A 26 11.92 -2.38 -3.08
CA ILE A 26 10.97 -2.49 -1.99
C ILE A 26 9.99 -1.37 -2.30
N GLY A 27 9.03 -1.68 -3.19
CA GLY A 27 7.83 -0.89 -3.34
C GLY A 27 7.31 -0.79 -1.93
N MET A 28 7.38 0.42 -1.38
CA MET A 28 6.69 0.74 -0.14
C MET A 28 5.25 0.39 -0.44
N ALA A 29 4.80 -0.79 0.02
CA ALA A 29 3.38 -1.09 0.04
C ALA A 29 2.77 0.11 0.78
N PRO A 30 1.79 0.80 0.19
CA PRO A 30 1.14 1.91 0.86
C PRO A 30 0.83 1.46 2.29
N PRO A 31 1.10 2.28 3.32
CA PRO A 31 0.75 1.88 4.67
C PRO A 31 -0.71 1.44 4.62
N ALA A 32 -1.04 0.31 5.24
CA ALA A 32 -2.36 -0.31 5.20
C ALA A 32 -3.49 0.55 5.80
N SER A 33 -3.24 1.85 6.00
CA SER A 33 -4.13 2.88 6.52
C SER A 33 -4.16 4.15 5.65
N ALA A 34 -3.36 4.27 4.57
CA ALA A 34 -3.41 5.42 3.66
C ALA A 34 -4.47 5.28 2.56
N GLY A 35 -5.48 4.46 2.82
CA GLY A 35 -6.64 4.24 1.94
C GLY A 35 -7.82 3.61 2.64
N CYS A 36 -7.91 3.78 3.96
CA CYS A 36 -8.91 3.12 4.78
C CYS A 36 -9.88 4.11 5.42
N GLN A 37 -11.17 3.86 5.22
CA GLN A 37 -12.27 4.58 5.84
C GLN A 37 -12.92 3.69 6.89
N ALA A 38 -12.94 4.16 8.14
CA ALA A 38 -13.73 3.54 9.19
C ALA A 38 -15.24 3.72 8.89
N THR A 39 -16.03 2.69 9.15
CA THR A 39 -17.49 2.79 9.04
C THR A 39 -18.12 3.25 10.38
N ILE A 40 -19.44 3.41 10.38
CA ILE A 40 -20.22 3.71 11.58
C ILE A 40 -20.20 2.56 12.59
N VAL A 41 -19.94 1.33 12.12
CA VAL A 41 -19.78 0.14 12.97
C VAL A 41 -18.38 0.15 13.59
N PRO A 42 -18.25 0.16 14.93
CA PRO A 42 -16.95 0.19 15.58
C PRO A 42 -16.11 -1.05 15.26
N GLY A 43 -14.84 -0.82 14.94
CA GLY A 43 -13.91 -1.90 14.59
C GLY A 43 -13.98 -2.35 13.14
N GLU A 44 -14.86 -1.76 12.33
CA GLU A 44 -14.95 -2.07 10.90
C GLU A 44 -14.40 -0.95 10.03
N SER A 45 -13.74 -1.34 8.96
CA SER A 45 -13.18 -0.42 7.97
C SER A 45 -13.19 -1.00 6.57
N TYR A 46 -13.26 -0.11 5.59
CA TYR A 46 -13.00 -0.44 4.20
C TYR A 46 -11.66 0.16 3.81
N CYS A 47 -10.88 -0.56 3.02
CA CYS A 47 -9.59 -0.11 2.51
C CYS A 47 -9.53 -0.33 1.00
N ASP A 48 -9.14 0.67 0.24
CA ASP A 48 -9.00 0.56 -1.21
C ASP A 48 -7.53 0.46 -1.62
N LYS A 49 -7.23 -0.41 -2.57
CA LYS A 49 -5.94 -0.44 -3.26
C LYS A 49 -5.91 0.61 -4.38
N PRO A 50 -4.72 0.96 -4.90
CA PRO A 50 -4.62 1.89 -6.01
C PRO A 50 -5.53 1.51 -7.19
N VAL A 51 -6.14 2.52 -7.80
CA VAL A 51 -6.99 2.35 -8.98
C VAL A 51 -6.15 1.80 -10.15
N GLY A 52 -6.63 0.72 -10.75
CA GLY A 52 -5.98 0.08 -11.89
C GLY A 52 -6.13 0.89 -13.19
N PRO A 53 -5.41 0.50 -14.26
CA PRO A 53 -5.47 1.19 -15.56
C PRO A 53 -6.86 1.19 -16.22
N ASN A 54 -7.71 0.24 -15.81
CA ASN A 54 -9.09 0.08 -16.26
C ASN A 54 -10.10 0.87 -15.40
N GLY A 55 -9.64 1.62 -14.39
CA GLY A 55 -10.52 2.35 -13.46
C GLY A 55 -11.13 1.49 -12.35
N VAL A 56 -10.83 0.19 -12.31
CA VAL A 56 -11.26 -0.73 -11.25
C VAL A 56 -10.24 -0.72 -10.12
N TRP A 57 -10.69 -0.77 -8.88
CA TRP A 57 -9.82 -0.96 -7.72
C TRP A 57 -10.23 -2.20 -6.93
N GLU A 58 -9.34 -2.65 -6.04
CA GLU A 58 -9.66 -3.71 -5.08
C GLU A 58 -10.00 -3.07 -3.74
N ARG A 59 -11.18 -3.42 -3.21
CA ARG A 59 -11.65 -3.00 -1.90
C ARG A 59 -11.59 -4.15 -0.93
N CYS A 60 -10.93 -3.94 0.20
CA CYS A 60 -10.83 -4.87 1.30
C CYS A 60 -11.71 -4.40 2.45
N HIS A 61 -12.63 -5.25 2.88
CA HIS A 61 -13.43 -5.06 4.08
C HIS A 61 -12.75 -5.72 5.27
N GLN A 62 -12.44 -4.94 6.30
CA GLN A 62 -11.98 -5.43 7.58
C GLN A 62 -13.16 -5.38 8.55
N GLY A 63 -13.67 -6.56 8.91
CA GLY A 63 -14.63 -6.71 9.98
C GLY A 63 -14.01 -6.51 11.37
N PRO A 64 -14.83 -6.54 12.43
CA PRO A 64 -14.40 -6.23 13.77
C PRO A 64 -13.52 -7.36 14.31
N SER A 65 -12.62 -7.04 15.24
CA SER A 65 -11.80 -8.06 15.89
C SER A 65 -12.66 -8.98 16.75
N TYR A 66 -12.58 -10.29 16.49
CA TYR A 66 -13.14 -11.35 17.31
C TYR A 66 -12.23 -12.59 17.25
N PRO A 67 -12.26 -13.46 18.28
CA PRO A 67 -11.43 -14.66 18.31
C PRO A 67 -11.75 -15.56 17.11
N VAL A 68 -10.74 -15.86 16.31
CA VAL A 68 -10.80 -16.83 15.22
C VAL A 68 -10.40 -18.19 15.80
N PHE A 69 -11.36 -19.13 15.79
CA PHE A 69 -11.14 -20.47 16.35
C PHE A 69 -10.63 -21.43 15.28
N GLY A 70 -9.51 -22.07 15.58
CA GLY A 70 -8.94 -23.14 14.77
C GLY A 70 -9.60 -24.50 15.01
N GLY A 71 -9.06 -25.53 14.35
CA GLY A 71 -9.63 -26.90 14.33
C GLY A 71 -9.70 -27.64 15.68
N ARG A 72 -9.22 -27.05 16.79
CA ARG A 72 -9.33 -27.61 18.15
C ARG A 72 -9.92 -26.63 19.18
N GLY A 73 -10.62 -25.59 18.73
CA GLY A 73 -11.16 -24.56 19.63
C GLY A 73 -10.07 -23.67 20.27
N VAL A 74 -8.85 -23.71 19.73
CA VAL A 74 -7.78 -22.78 20.07
C VAL A 74 -7.99 -21.47 19.31
N ILE A 75 -7.68 -20.35 19.96
CA ILE A 75 -7.67 -19.05 19.29
C ILE A 75 -6.40 -18.97 18.46
N GLU A 76 -6.55 -18.88 17.14
CA GLU A 76 -5.42 -18.77 16.20
C GLU A 76 -5.14 -17.31 15.83
N ASP A 77 -6.16 -16.46 15.86
CA ASP A 77 -6.07 -15.02 15.63
C ASP A 77 -7.19 -14.28 16.39
N ILE A 78 -7.07 -12.97 16.52
CA ILE A 78 -8.09 -12.07 17.07
C ILE A 78 -8.62 -11.08 16.04
N THR A 79 -7.98 -11.00 14.87
CA THR A 79 -8.44 -10.17 13.76
C THR A 79 -8.71 -11.08 12.57
N PRO A 80 -9.97 -11.19 12.11
CA PRO A 80 -10.26 -11.97 10.93
C PRO A 80 -9.52 -11.39 9.72
N PRO A 81 -9.05 -12.23 8.79
CA PRO A 81 -8.46 -11.75 7.55
C PRO A 81 -9.47 -10.89 6.78
N PRO A 82 -9.02 -9.82 6.11
CA PRO A 82 -9.92 -8.95 5.36
C PRO A 82 -10.48 -9.66 4.12
N GLU A 83 -11.70 -9.30 3.76
CA GLU A 83 -12.39 -9.78 2.56
C GLU A 83 -12.20 -8.78 1.42
N CYS A 84 -11.40 -9.14 0.42
CA CYS A 84 -11.09 -8.25 -0.70
C CYS A 84 -11.86 -8.63 -1.98
N TYR A 85 -12.38 -7.64 -2.68
CA TYR A 85 -13.14 -7.80 -3.93
C TYR A 85 -12.92 -6.62 -4.89
N PRO A 86 -13.06 -6.84 -6.22
CA PRO A 86 -12.97 -5.76 -7.19
C PRO A 86 -14.21 -4.85 -7.13
N VAL A 87 -13.99 -3.54 -7.28
CA VAL A 87 -15.03 -2.52 -7.39
C VAL A 87 -14.92 -1.84 -8.74
N ASP A 88 -15.99 -1.95 -9.52
CA ASP A 88 -16.16 -1.26 -10.79
C ASP A 88 -17.01 0.01 -10.57
N PRO A 89 -16.50 1.22 -10.83
CA PRO A 89 -17.26 2.46 -10.66
C PRO A 89 -18.49 2.55 -11.59
N ALA A 90 -18.58 1.72 -12.64
CA ALA A 90 -19.76 1.63 -13.49
C ALA A 90 -20.90 0.80 -12.87
N GLN A 91 -20.64 0.06 -11.79
CA GLN A 91 -21.63 -0.73 -11.07
C GLN A 91 -22.10 -0.01 -9.79
N PRO A 92 -23.36 -0.20 -9.39
CA PRO A 92 -23.84 0.34 -8.12
C PRO A 92 -23.09 -0.30 -6.96
N VAL A 93 -22.58 0.53 -6.05
CA VAL A 93 -21.96 0.06 -4.82
C VAL A 93 -23.02 -0.53 -3.87
N PRO A 94 -22.68 -1.60 -3.11
CA PRO A 94 -23.54 -2.09 -2.04
C PRO A 94 -23.82 -1.02 -0.98
N LEU A 95 -25.02 -1.07 -0.40
CA LEU A 95 -25.42 -0.14 0.66
C LEU A 95 -24.47 -0.22 1.87
N GLY A 96 -24.11 0.94 2.42
CA GLY A 96 -23.23 1.05 3.58
C GLY A 96 -21.74 1.02 3.26
N GLN A 97 -21.35 0.88 1.99
CA GLN A 97 -19.97 0.99 1.55
C GLN A 97 -19.66 2.40 1.01
N PRO A 98 -18.40 2.85 1.05
CA PRO A 98 -17.98 4.08 0.39
C PRO A 98 -18.29 4.05 -1.11
N PRO A 99 -18.94 5.08 -1.69
CA PRO A 99 -19.35 5.05 -3.09
C PRO A 99 -18.21 5.27 -4.09
N ASN A 100 -17.14 5.93 -3.64
CA ASN A 100 -15.96 6.25 -4.44
C ASN A 100 -14.75 5.50 -3.91
N HIS A 101 -13.62 5.61 -4.61
CA HIS A 101 -12.33 5.23 -4.07
C HIS A 101 -12.02 6.10 -2.83
N ILE A 102 -11.51 5.49 -1.76
CA ILE A 102 -11.38 6.12 -0.44
C ILE A 102 -10.33 7.26 -0.42
N ASP A 103 -9.43 7.31 -1.40
CA ASP A 103 -8.35 8.32 -1.47
C ASP A 103 -8.54 9.38 -2.56
N ASP A 104 -9.72 9.41 -3.20
CA ASP A 104 -10.12 10.42 -4.19
C ASP A 104 -10.74 11.69 -3.57
#